data_AF-A0A834FKQ2-F1
#
_entry.id   AF-A0A834FKQ2-F1
#
_cell.length_a   1.000
_cell.length_b   1.000
_cell.length_c   1.000
_cell.angle_alpha   90.00
_cell.angle_beta   90.00
_cell.angle_gamma   90.00
#
_symmetry.space_group_name_H-M   'P 1'
#
loop_
_entity.id
_entity.type
_entity.pdbx_description
1 polymer ?
#
loop_
_entity_poly.entity_id
_entity_poly.type
_entity_poly.pdbx_seq_one_letter_code
_entity_poly.pdbx_strand_id
1 'polypeptide(L)'
;MIQEKESVFTCFVRVVKAAAYHFLNRCVSDLRKEECYGCQVDHPSQTQHPCLFDIEDGFIDIHFQILVKKLLTPEYTQAVRMLLYKEGILFDDSRILGVTDALLYELKFAARHTGGDVVKMMHE
;
A
#
# COMPACT_ATOMS: atom_id res chain seq x y z
N MET A 1 -24.94 -20.10 7.07
CA MET A 1 -23.69 -20.90 7.15
C MET A 1 -22.74 -20.77 5.95
N ILE A 2 -23.17 -20.81 4.67
CA ILE A 2 -22.25 -20.57 3.53
C ILE A 2 -22.10 -19.06 3.26
N GLN A 3 -23.21 -18.30 3.17
CA GLN A 3 -23.20 -16.85 2.96
C GLN A 3 -22.43 -16.05 4.04
N GLU A 4 -22.49 -16.48 5.31
CA GLU A 4 -21.78 -15.78 6.40
C GLU A 4 -20.26 -15.93 6.29
N LYS A 5 -19.78 -17.10 5.83
CA LYS A 5 -18.34 -17.34 5.65
C LYS A 5 -17.78 -16.56 4.45
N GLU A 6 -18.56 -16.46 3.39
CA GLU A 6 -18.22 -15.66 2.21
C GLU A 6 -18.17 -14.16 2.56
N SER A 7 -19.15 -13.67 3.32
CA SER A 7 -19.16 -12.28 3.82
C SER A 7 -17.96 -11.92 4.69
N VAL A 8 -17.54 -12.82 5.59
CA VAL A 8 -16.37 -12.59 6.47
C VAL A 8 -15.08 -12.61 5.67
N PHE A 9 -14.93 -13.52 4.71
CA PHE A 9 -13.75 -13.60 3.86
C PHE A 9 -13.60 -12.36 2.98
N THR A 10 -14.69 -11.89 2.36
CA THR A 10 -14.68 -10.65 1.58
C THR A 10 -14.31 -9.45 2.45
N CYS A 11 -14.83 -9.37 3.68
CA CYS A 11 -14.47 -8.32 4.62
C CYS A 11 -12.97 -8.36 4.96
N PHE A 12 -12.43 -9.54 5.27
CA PHE A 12 -11.00 -9.74 5.51
C PHE A 12 -10.13 -9.25 4.37
N VAL A 13 -10.41 -9.68 3.13
CA VAL A 13 -9.65 -9.26 1.95
C VAL A 13 -9.70 -7.73 1.79
N ARG A 14 -10.87 -7.12 1.96
CA ARG A 14 -11.04 -5.66 1.86
C ARG A 14 -10.22 -4.92 2.91
N VAL A 15 -10.27 -5.37 4.16
CA VAL A 15 -9.52 -4.74 5.27
C VAL A 15 -8.02 -4.84 5.04
N VAL A 16 -7.51 -6.03 4.65
CA VAL A 16 -6.09 -6.22 4.37
C VAL A 16 -5.65 -5.37 3.18
N LYS A 17 -6.40 -5.38 2.06
CA LYS A 17 -6.07 -4.54 0.90
C LYS A 17 -6.07 -3.06 1.27
N ALA A 18 -7.09 -2.56 1.96
CA ALA A 18 -7.17 -1.16 2.36
C ALA A 18 -5.98 -0.75 3.26
N ALA A 19 -5.61 -1.59 4.22
CA ALA A 19 -4.45 -1.34 5.06
C ALA A 19 -3.15 -1.35 4.24
N ALA A 20 -2.93 -2.38 3.41
CA ALA A 20 -1.76 -2.47 2.54
C ALA A 20 -1.60 -1.26 1.64
N TYR A 21 -2.69 -0.78 1.01
CA TYR A 21 -2.69 0.45 0.23
C TYR A 21 -2.30 1.67 1.06
N HIS A 22 -2.88 1.83 2.26
CA HIS A 22 -2.57 2.96 3.13
C HIS A 22 -1.08 3.00 3.50
N PHE A 23 -0.54 1.86 3.94
CA PHE A 23 0.88 1.76 4.28
C PHE A 23 1.79 1.94 3.05
N LEU A 24 1.42 1.37 1.90
CA LEU A 24 2.20 1.52 0.67
C LEU A 24 2.26 2.98 0.21
N ASN A 25 1.14 3.71 0.26
CA ASN A 25 1.12 5.14 -0.06
C ASN A 25 2.06 5.95 0.84
N ARG A 26 2.09 5.60 2.12
CA ARG A 26 3.05 6.19 3.06
C ARG A 26 4.48 5.86 2.67
N CYS A 27 4.79 4.60 2.35
CA CYS A 27 6.13 4.19 1.89
C CYS A 27 6.57 4.93 0.62
N VAL A 28 5.65 5.13 -0.34
CA VAL A 28 5.91 5.91 -1.56
C VAL A 28 6.21 7.36 -1.22
N SER A 29 5.38 8.01 -0.40
CA SER A 29 5.60 9.37 0.08
C SER A 29 6.96 9.51 0.78
N ASP A 30 7.28 8.61 1.70
CA ASP A 30 8.53 8.66 2.47
C ASP A 30 9.75 8.48 1.57
N LEU A 31 9.70 7.52 0.62
CA LEU A 31 10.80 7.30 -0.33
C LEU A 31 11.02 8.51 -1.25
N ARG A 32 9.94 9.14 -1.74
CA ARG A 32 10.05 10.35 -2.58
C ARG A 32 10.67 11.53 -1.83
N LYS A 33 10.34 11.69 -0.55
CA LYS A 33 10.96 12.70 0.30
C LYS A 33 12.45 12.42 0.51
N GLU A 34 12.82 11.16 0.71
CA GLU A 34 14.23 10.74 0.83
C GLU A 34 15.04 11.09 -0.43
N GLU A 35 14.49 10.85 -1.63
CA GLU A 35 15.17 11.14 -2.89
C GLU A 35 15.27 12.64 -3.21
N CYS A 36 14.33 13.45 -2.73
CA CYS A 36 14.37 14.91 -2.86
C CYS A 36 15.20 15.60 -1.76
N TYR A 37 16.13 14.92 -1.10
CA TYR A 37 16.89 15.48 0.03
C TYR A 37 16.02 16.06 1.16
N GLY A 38 14.82 15.48 1.39
CA GLY A 38 13.96 15.83 2.52
C GLY A 38 12.97 16.97 2.27
N CYS A 39 12.52 17.18 1.03
CA CYS A 39 11.49 18.17 0.69
C CYS A 39 10.26 18.10 1.63
N GLN A 40 9.87 19.24 2.21
CA GLN A 40 8.77 19.37 3.18
C GLN A 40 7.61 20.15 2.57
N VAL A 41 6.38 19.65 2.78
CA VAL A 41 5.15 20.29 2.27
C VAL A 41 4.98 21.72 2.78
N ASP A 42 5.46 21.99 4.00
CA ASP A 42 5.26 23.28 4.68
C ASP A 42 6.43 24.27 4.51
N HIS A 43 7.43 23.96 3.68
CA HIS A 43 8.50 24.91 3.39
C HIS A 43 8.09 25.86 2.25
N PRO A 44 8.05 27.20 2.46
CA PRO A 44 7.50 28.15 1.47
C PRO A 44 8.16 28.13 0.09
N SER A 45 9.42 27.67 -0.01
CA SER A 45 10.15 27.53 -1.28
C SER A 45 9.97 26.18 -1.97
N GLN A 46 9.24 25.23 -1.36
CA GLN A 46 9.08 23.86 -1.85
C GLN A 46 7.62 23.51 -2.15
N THR A 47 6.67 24.43 -1.97
CA THR A 47 5.23 24.23 -2.20
C THR A 47 4.83 23.88 -3.64
N GLN A 48 5.76 23.97 -4.60
CA GLN A 48 5.56 23.57 -6.00
C GLN A 48 6.50 22.45 -6.45
N HIS A 49 7.19 21.77 -5.52
CA HIS A 49 8.15 20.75 -5.92
C HIS A 49 7.42 19.48 -6.41
N PRO A 50 7.69 18.99 -7.63
CA PRO A 50 7.00 17.83 -8.20
C PRO A 50 7.05 16.58 -7.32
N CYS A 51 8.16 16.38 -6.59
CA CYS A 51 8.33 15.29 -5.61
C CYS A 51 7.25 15.24 -4.49
N LEU A 52 6.48 16.30 -4.28
CA LEU A 52 5.40 16.37 -3.30
C LEU A 52 4.04 16.01 -3.89
N PHE A 53 3.86 16.16 -5.21
CA PHE A 53 2.54 16.10 -5.85
C PHE A 53 2.44 15.05 -6.96
N ASP A 54 3.51 14.80 -7.73
CA ASP A 54 3.45 14.00 -8.95
C ASP A 54 4.31 12.73 -8.89
N ILE A 55 3.68 11.55 -8.93
CA ILE A 55 4.42 10.29 -9.06
C ILE A 55 4.92 10.19 -10.50
N GLU A 56 6.24 10.16 -10.69
CA GLU A 56 6.86 10.00 -12.01
C GLU A 56 6.48 8.64 -12.63
N ASP A 57 6.29 8.64 -13.95
CA ASP A 57 5.99 7.41 -14.69
C ASP A 57 7.06 6.35 -14.44
N GLY A 58 6.62 5.14 -14.08
CA GLY A 58 7.53 4.03 -13.78
C GLY A 58 8.19 4.07 -12.40
N PHE A 59 7.99 5.11 -11.58
CA PHE A 59 8.55 5.20 -10.23
C PHE A 59 8.26 3.93 -9.39
N ILE A 60 7.00 3.48 -9.42
CA ILE A 60 6.59 2.30 -8.66
C ILE A 60 7.32 1.03 -9.13
N ASP A 61 7.53 0.83 -10.43
CA ASP A 61 8.22 -0.36 -10.96
C ASP A 61 9.72 -0.35 -10.61
N ILE A 62 10.37 0.82 -10.77
CA ILE A 62 11.79 1.00 -10.44
C ILE A 62 12.03 0.74 -8.95
N HIS A 63 11.21 1.33 -8.08
CA HIS A 63 11.39 1.26 -6.63
C HIS A 63 10.64 0.10 -5.96
N PHE A 64 10.01 -0.77 -6.73
CA PHE A 64 9.09 -1.80 -6.23
C PHE A 64 9.70 -2.63 -5.08
N GLN A 65 10.94 -3.10 -5.24
CA GLN A 65 11.62 -3.91 -4.23
C GLN A 65 11.88 -3.15 -2.91
N ILE A 66 12.15 -1.84 -3.01
CA ILE A 66 12.35 -0.99 -1.84
C ILE A 66 11.01 -0.76 -1.13
N LEU A 67 9.95 -0.49 -1.89
CA LEU A 67 8.60 -0.30 -1.36
C LEU A 67 8.09 -1.56 -0.65
N VAL A 68 8.28 -2.74 -1.24
CA VAL A 68 7.91 -4.02 -0.61
C VAL A 68 8.65 -4.21 0.73
N LYS A 69 9.95 -3.93 0.79
CA LYS A 69 10.73 -4.04 2.03
C LYS A 69 10.27 -3.05 3.10
N LYS A 70 9.90 -1.82 2.70
CA LYS A 70 9.38 -0.80 3.63
C LYS A 70 7.95 -1.13 4.12
N LEU A 71 7.16 -1.83 3.31
CA LEU A 71 5.81 -2.25 3.66
C LEU A 71 5.80 -3.49 4.56
N LEU A 72 6.52 -4.55 4.18
CA LEU A 72 6.47 -5.86 4.83
C LEU A 72 7.32 -5.93 6.11
N THR A 73 6.93 -5.13 7.10
CA THR A 73 7.56 -5.13 8.42
C THR A 73 6.71 -5.90 9.44
N PRO A 74 7.29 -6.35 10.57
CA PRO A 74 6.51 -6.94 11.65
C PRO A 74 5.39 -6.02 12.17
N GLU A 75 5.64 -4.71 12.17
CA GLU A 75 4.69 -3.68 12.59
C GLU A 75 3.50 -3.58 11.63
N TYR A 76 3.71 -3.75 10.32
CA TYR A 76 2.62 -3.83 9.35
C TYR A 76 1.69 -4.99 9.66
N THR A 77 2.24 -6.22 9.79
CA THR A 77 1.43 -7.41 10.09
C THR A 77 0.69 -7.26 11.42
N GLN A 78 1.36 -6.71 12.45
CA GLN A 78 0.75 -6.41 13.74
C GLN A 78 -0.40 -5.39 13.59
N ALA A 79 -0.22 -4.30 12.84
CA ALA A 79 -1.23 -3.28 12.64
C ALA A 79 -2.47 -3.83 11.92
N VAL A 80 -2.27 -4.62 10.87
CA VAL A 80 -3.37 -5.27 10.15
C VAL A 80 -4.11 -6.26 11.06
N ARG A 81 -3.38 -7.04 11.86
CA ARG A 81 -3.99 -7.98 12.83
C ARG A 81 -4.88 -7.26 13.85
N MET A 82 -4.42 -6.12 14.38
CA MET A 82 -5.22 -5.31 15.31
C MET A 82 -6.47 -4.72 14.64
N LEU A 83 -6.35 -4.28 13.38
CA LEU A 83 -7.47 -3.77 12.61
C LEU A 83 -8.53 -4.86 12.39
N LEU A 84 -8.10 -6.05 11.97
CA LEU A 84 -8.99 -7.22 11.80
C LEU A 84 -9.66 -7.63 13.10
N TYR A 85 -8.91 -7.65 14.22
CA TYR A 85 -9.44 -7.97 15.53
C TYR A 85 -10.57 -7.01 15.95
N LYS A 86 -10.42 -5.70 15.66
CA LYS A 86 -11.45 -4.69 15.94
C LYS A 86 -12.73 -4.94 15.13
N GLU A 87 -12.61 -5.48 13.92
CA GLU A 87 -13.74 -5.88 13.07
C GLU A 87 -14.32 -7.26 13.46
N GLY A 88 -13.83 -7.89 14.54
CA GLY A 88 -14.27 -9.22 14.98
C GLY A 88 -13.75 -10.36 14.09
N ILE A 89 -12.72 -10.09 13.28
CA ILE A 89 -12.15 -11.02 12.31
C ILE A 89 -10.85 -11.62 12.85
N LEU A 90 -10.78 -12.95 12.93
CA LEU A 90 -9.59 -13.69 13.35
C LEU A 90 -9.02 -14.47 12.17
N PHE A 91 -7.89 -14.02 11.65
CA PHE A 91 -7.07 -14.75 10.69
C PHE A 91 -5.61 -14.71 11.12
N ASP A 92 -4.87 -15.73 10.71
CA ASP A 92 -3.44 -15.84 10.97
C ASP A 92 -2.61 -14.91 10.06
N ASP A 93 -1.38 -14.64 10.50
CA ASP A 93 -0.45 -13.76 9.79
C ASP A 93 -0.13 -14.26 8.36
N SER A 94 -0.13 -15.59 8.12
CA SER A 94 0.17 -16.13 6.79
C SER A 94 -0.90 -15.76 5.77
N ARG A 95 -2.17 -15.68 6.19
CA ARG A 95 -3.26 -15.20 5.34
C ARG A 95 -3.18 -13.71 5.04
N ILE A 96 -2.81 -12.91 6.05
CA ILE A 96 -2.59 -11.46 5.88
C ILE A 96 -1.49 -11.25 4.83
N LEU A 97 -0.36 -11.94 5.00
CA LEU A 97 0.76 -11.88 4.05
C LEU A 97 0.36 -12.39 2.66
N GLY A 98 -0.39 -13.49 2.56
CA GLY A 98 -0.85 -14.00 1.27
C GLY A 98 -1.72 -13.02 0.48
N VAL A 99 -2.66 -12.33 1.16
CA VAL A 99 -3.46 -11.27 0.50
C VAL A 99 -2.59 -10.06 0.14
N THR A 100 -1.65 -9.70 0.99
CA THR A 100 -0.71 -8.60 0.74
C THR A 100 0.19 -8.89 -0.45
N ASP A 101 0.73 -10.10 -0.56
CA ASP A 101 1.58 -10.55 -1.65
C ASP A 101 0.82 -10.57 -2.98
N ALA A 102 -0.43 -11.07 -2.97
CA ALA A 102 -1.29 -11.04 -4.15
C ALA A 102 -1.52 -9.60 -4.63
N LEU A 103 -1.83 -8.68 -3.70
CA LEU A 103 -1.97 -7.26 -4.01
C LEU A 103 -0.69 -6.68 -4.58
N LEU A 104 0.46 -6.93 -3.96
CA LEU A 104 1.76 -6.44 -4.43
C LEU A 104 2.07 -6.94 -5.85
N TYR A 105 1.71 -8.18 -6.17
CA TYR A 105 1.83 -8.71 -7.53
C TYR A 105 0.91 -7.98 -8.52
N GLU A 106 -0.37 -7.78 -8.17
CA GLU A 106 -1.34 -7.00 -8.97
C GLU A 106 -0.77 -5.61 -9.27
N LEU A 107 -0.23 -4.93 -8.26
CA LEU A 107 0.35 -3.58 -8.39
C LEU A 107 1.60 -3.56 -9.27
N LYS A 108 2.50 -4.53 -9.10
CA LYS A 108 3.69 -4.67 -9.95
C LYS A 108 3.31 -4.91 -11.40
N PHE A 109 2.31 -5.76 -11.62
CA PHE A 109 1.79 -6.03 -12.95
C PHE A 109 1.19 -4.77 -13.55
N ALA A 110 0.33 -4.06 -12.82
CA ALA A 110 -0.27 -2.81 -13.28
C ALA A 110 0.79 -1.74 -13.62
N ALA A 111 1.73 -1.49 -12.72
CA ALA A 111 2.77 -0.47 -12.91
C ALA A 111 3.57 -0.64 -14.22
N ARG A 112 3.74 -1.89 -14.69
CA ARG A 112 4.43 -2.21 -15.95
C ARG A 112 3.60 -2.02 -17.21
N HIS A 113 2.28 -2.05 -17.09
CA HIS A 113 1.36 -2.06 -18.22
C HIS A 113 0.51 -0.78 -18.32
N THR A 114 0.40 0.01 -17.24
CA THR A 114 -0.40 1.25 -17.19
C THR A 114 0.42 2.53 -17.01
N GLY A 115 1.76 2.46 -17.15
CA GLY A 115 2.63 3.64 -17.06
C GLY A 115 2.84 4.17 -15.64
N GLY A 116 2.43 3.44 -14.60
CA GLY A 116 2.60 3.87 -13.20
C GLY A 116 1.38 4.56 -12.60
N ASP A 117 0.24 4.59 -13.28
CA ASP A 117 -1.04 5.09 -12.74
C ASP A 117 -1.67 4.09 -11.75
N VAL A 118 -0.94 3.79 -10.68
CA VAL A 118 -1.38 2.97 -9.56
C VAL A 118 -2.45 3.71 -8.76
N VAL A 119 -2.47 5.05 -8.85
CA VAL A 119 -3.42 5.94 -8.17
C VAL A 119 -4.85 5.75 -8.69
N LYS A 120 -5.05 5.52 -10.00
CA LYS A 120 -6.38 5.16 -10.51
C LYS A 120 -6.91 3.83 -9.99
N MET A 121 -6.05 2.87 -9.69
CA MET A 121 -6.46 1.59 -9.07
C MET A 121 -6.74 1.68 -7.57
N MET A 122 -6.52 2.85 -6.94
CA MET A 122 -6.79 3.09 -5.52
C MET A 122 -8.23 3.52 -5.24
N HIS A 123 -9.03 3.82 -6.28
CA HIS A 123 -10.36 4.42 -6.15
C HIS A 123 -11.50 3.66 -6.85
N GLU A 124 -11.21 2.51 -7.47
CA GLU A 124 -12.21 1.59 -8.04
C GLU A 124 -12.42 0.36 -7.14
#